data_AF-A0A392P171-F1
#
_entry.id   AF-A0A392P171-F1
#
_cell.length_a   1.000
_cell.length_b   1.000
_cell.length_c   1.000
_cell.angle_alpha   90.00
_cell.angle_beta   90.00
_cell.angle_gamma   90.00
#
_symmetry.space_group_name_H-M   'P 1'
#
loop_
_entity.id
_entity.type
_entity.pdbx_description
1 polymer ?
#
loop_
_entity_poly.entity_id
_entity_poly.type
_entity_poly.pdbx_seq_one_letter_code
_entity_poly.pdbx_strand_id
1 'polypeptide(L)'
;DRDTEMAKAIFDSIKELDQSLDLLDTNSVIFRNTMWKVHFSDRFRRSFKRVRTQQSKNSVINVLERLANGWRPRGRSIEFVCENSSKILKQFKVESRYIICSIEIVKDLRGHFQVLKMWDLVPVEDIPQSAKRLDCEFRRYTDEYIACCKEKGFDG
;
A
#
# COMPACT_ATOMS: atom_id res chain seq x y z
N ASP A 1 26.74 28.17 15.84
CA ASP A 1 26.08 28.30 14.51
C ASP A 1 25.85 26.97 13.81
N ARG A 2 26.89 26.19 13.49
CA ARG A 2 26.75 24.93 12.72
C ARG A 2 25.83 23.87 13.36
N ASP A 3 25.91 23.68 14.68
CA ASP A 3 25.07 22.70 15.38
C ASP A 3 23.59 23.10 15.40
N THR A 4 23.31 24.41 15.42
CA THR A 4 21.95 24.97 15.39
C THR A 4 21.29 24.76 14.03
N GLU A 5 22.04 24.95 12.94
CA GLU A 5 21.55 24.69 11.57
C GLU A 5 21.29 23.20 11.34
N MET A 6 22.18 22.32 11.81
CA MET A 6 21.99 20.87 11.72
C MET A 6 20.76 20.41 12.51
N ALA A 7 20.59 20.90 13.75
CA ALA A 7 19.42 20.60 14.56
C ALA A 7 18.11 21.05 13.90
N LYS A 8 18.10 22.25 13.28
CA LYS A 8 16.95 22.77 12.54
C LYS A 8 16.62 21.91 11.32
N ALA A 9 17.63 21.52 10.54
CA ALA A 9 17.43 20.65 9.37
C ALA A 9 16.87 19.27 9.75
N ILE A 10 17.32 18.69 10.87
CA ILE A 10 16.76 17.44 11.41
C ILE A 10 15.30 17.64 11.84
N PHE A 11 15.00 18.73 12.55
CA PHE A 11 13.66 19.03 13.02
C PHE A 11 12.67 19.23 11.85
N ASP A 12 13.06 20.02 10.85
CA ASP A 12 12.25 20.25 9.65
C ASP A 12 12.01 18.94 8.89
N SER A 13 13.04 18.08 8.78
CA SER A 13 12.91 16.74 8.16
C SER A 13 11.95 15.83 8.92
N ILE A 14 11.95 15.86 10.25
CA ILE A 14 11.02 15.09 11.09
C ILE A 14 9.58 15.58 10.89
N LYS A 15 9.39 16.90 10.80
CA LYS A 15 8.06 17.51 10.57
C LYS A 15 7.49 17.14 9.20
N GLU A 16 8.30 17.20 8.14
CA GLU A 16 7.89 16.76 6.80
C GLU A 16 7.57 15.26 6.76
N LEU A 17 8.32 14.44 7.51
CA LEU A 17 8.02 13.00 7.66
C LEU A 17 6.66 12.75 8.29
N ASP A 18 6.34 13.45 9.38
CA ASP A 18 5.07 13.32 10.09
C ASP A 18 3.88 13.71 9.19
N GLN A 19 3.98 14.86 8.53
CA GLN A 19 2.98 15.32 7.56
C GLN A 19 2.77 14.31 6.41
N SER A 20 3.84 13.66 5.94
CA SER A 20 3.72 12.66 4.89
C SER A 20 3.02 11.37 5.35
N LEU A 21 3.07 11.04 6.64
CA LEU A 21 2.39 9.88 7.22
C LEU A 21 0.90 10.16 7.45
N ASP A 22 0.53 11.39 7.78
CA ASP A 22 -0.88 11.82 7.90
C ASP A 22 -1.66 11.62 6.59
N LEU A 23 -0.97 11.66 5.45
CA LEU A 23 -1.55 11.37 4.14
C LEU A 23 -1.90 9.88 3.97
N LEU A 24 -1.27 8.96 4.71
CA LEU A 24 -1.52 7.52 4.63
C LEU A 24 -2.72 7.09 5.49
N ASP A 25 -3.83 7.80 5.37
CA ASP A 25 -5.09 7.50 6.02
C ASP A 25 -6.25 7.45 5.02
N THR A 26 -7.19 6.53 5.23
CA THR A 26 -8.37 6.38 4.37
C THR A 26 -9.17 7.69 4.26
N ASN A 27 -9.23 8.47 5.34
CA ASN A 27 -9.98 9.73 5.42
C ASN A 27 -9.09 10.95 5.16
N SER A 28 -7.82 10.76 4.78
CA SER A 28 -6.95 11.85 4.36
C SER A 28 -7.54 12.60 3.16
N VAL A 29 -7.05 13.81 2.93
CA VAL A 29 -7.46 14.66 1.80
C VAL A 29 -7.28 13.96 0.44
N ILE A 30 -6.33 13.03 0.34
CA ILE A 30 -6.00 12.30 -0.88
C ILE A 30 -6.98 11.14 -1.12
N PHE A 31 -7.36 10.40 -0.07
CA PHE A 31 -8.07 9.14 -0.23
C PHE A 31 -9.58 9.21 0.08
N ARG A 32 -10.04 10.21 0.84
CA ARG A 32 -11.43 10.28 1.33
C ARG A 32 -12.52 10.24 0.24
N ASN A 33 -12.22 10.71 -0.97
CA ASN A 33 -13.16 10.80 -2.10
C ASN A 33 -12.76 9.90 -3.28
N THR A 34 -11.87 8.94 -3.05
CA THR A 34 -11.44 8.00 -4.11
C THR A 34 -12.41 6.83 -4.26
N MET A 35 -12.41 6.17 -5.42
CA MET A 35 -13.33 5.05 -5.68
C MET A 35 -13.11 3.89 -4.70
N TRP A 36 -11.85 3.58 -4.39
CA TRP A 36 -11.50 2.52 -3.45
C TRP A 36 -11.16 3.08 -2.09
N LYS A 37 -11.80 2.55 -1.04
CA LYS A 37 -11.30 2.72 0.32
C LYS A 37 -9.91 2.07 0.43
N VAL A 38 -8.91 2.85 0.83
CA VAL A 38 -7.52 2.39 0.93
C VAL A 38 -7.16 2.14 2.38
N HIS A 39 -6.66 0.95 2.71
CA HIS A 39 -6.14 0.63 4.03
C HIS A 39 -4.63 0.43 3.97
N PHE A 40 -3.90 0.98 4.94
CA PHE A 40 -2.45 0.80 5.03
C PHE A 40 -2.13 -0.20 6.15
N SER A 41 -1.12 -1.05 5.96
CA SER A 41 -0.56 -1.82 7.07
C SER A 41 0.47 -0.98 7.82
N ASP A 42 0.75 -1.34 9.09
CA ASP A 42 1.84 -0.71 9.85
C ASP A 42 3.19 -0.91 9.18
N ARG A 43 3.34 -2.01 8.44
CA ARG A 43 4.57 -2.29 7.71
C ARG A 43 4.71 -1.36 6.52
N PHE A 44 3.64 -1.13 5.76
CA PHE A 44 3.63 -0.16 4.69
C PHE A 44 3.98 1.24 5.22
N ARG A 45 3.33 1.69 6.31
CA ARG A 45 3.62 3.00 6.95
C ARG A 45 5.09 3.10 7.37
N ARG A 46 5.64 2.06 8.01
CA ARG A 46 7.07 2.00 8.37
C ARG A 46 7.99 2.02 7.15
N SER A 47 7.65 1.30 6.09
CA SER A 47 8.43 1.26 4.85
C SER A 47 8.40 2.58 4.10
N PHE A 48 7.24 3.24 4.05
CA PHE A 48 7.08 4.57 3.49
C PHE A 48 7.89 5.63 4.27
N LYS A 49 7.90 5.55 5.61
CA LYS A 49 8.73 6.42 6.46
C LYS A 49 10.24 6.32 6.12
N ARG A 50 10.71 5.15 5.64
CA ARG A 50 12.11 4.92 5.25
C ARG A 50 12.45 5.42 3.84
N VAL A 51 11.50 5.95 3.08
CA VAL A 51 11.76 6.55 1.76
C VAL A 51 12.49 7.88 1.98
N ARG A 52 13.71 7.98 1.42
CA ARG A 52 14.68 9.03 1.77
C ARG A 52 14.31 10.42 1.28
N THR A 53 13.79 10.54 0.06
CA THR A 53 13.54 11.85 -0.57
C THR A 53 12.04 12.13 -0.61
N GLN A 54 11.69 13.42 -0.46
CA GLN A 54 10.30 13.84 -0.60
C GLN A 54 9.76 13.58 -2.01
N GLN A 55 10.61 13.71 -3.04
CA GLN A 55 10.26 13.37 -4.42
C GLN A 55 9.83 11.91 -4.56
N SER A 56 10.60 10.96 -4.01
CA SER A 56 10.23 9.54 -4.06
C SER A 56 8.97 9.23 -3.26
N LYS A 57 8.76 9.91 -2.12
CA LYS A 57 7.49 9.80 -1.38
C LYS A 57 6.30 10.29 -2.21
N ASN A 58 6.44 11.42 -2.90
CA ASN A 58 5.40 11.96 -3.78
C ASN A 58 5.10 11.00 -4.94
N SER A 59 6.13 10.37 -5.51
CA SER A 59 5.96 9.31 -6.52
C SER A 59 5.14 8.13 -5.99
N VAL A 60 5.38 7.69 -4.75
CA VAL A 60 4.58 6.63 -4.11
C VAL A 60 3.13 7.08 -3.89
N ILE A 61 2.92 8.27 -3.35
CA ILE A 61 1.57 8.83 -3.13
C ILE A 61 0.79 8.93 -4.45
N ASN A 62 1.40 9.43 -5.52
CA ASN A 62 0.76 9.52 -6.84
C ASN A 62 0.31 8.15 -7.36
N VAL A 63 1.12 7.10 -7.17
CA VAL A 63 0.72 5.74 -7.56
C VAL A 63 -0.42 5.23 -6.68
N LEU A 64 -0.37 5.46 -5.37
CA LEU A 64 -1.45 5.09 -4.45
C LEU A 64 -2.77 5.77 -4.82
N GLU A 65 -2.76 7.07 -5.10
CA GLU A 65 -3.93 7.85 -5.50
C GLU A 65 -4.52 7.33 -6.81
N ARG A 66 -3.68 7.04 -7.81
CA ARG A 66 -4.15 6.45 -9.08
C ARG A 66 -4.80 5.09 -8.86
N LEU A 67 -4.20 4.22 -8.05
CA LEU A 67 -4.78 2.92 -7.72
C LEU A 67 -6.11 3.06 -6.99
N ALA A 68 -6.20 3.99 -6.04
CA ALA A 68 -7.42 4.31 -5.30
C ALA A 68 -8.54 4.82 -6.23
N ASN A 69 -8.18 5.54 -7.29
CA ASN A 69 -9.08 5.97 -8.36
C ASN A 69 -9.29 4.93 -9.47
N GLY A 70 -9.05 3.65 -9.17
CA GLY A 70 -9.40 2.54 -10.06
C GLY A 70 -8.43 2.30 -11.22
N TRP A 71 -7.23 2.89 -11.20
CA TRP A 71 -6.20 2.56 -12.19
C TRP A 71 -5.83 1.08 -12.12
N ARG A 72 -6.07 0.36 -13.21
CA ARG A 72 -5.78 -1.07 -13.37
C ARG A 72 -4.84 -1.26 -14.57
N PRO A 73 -3.51 -1.16 -14.40
CA PRO A 73 -2.59 -1.36 -15.51
C PRO A 73 -2.74 -2.78 -16.06
N ARG A 74 -2.89 -2.89 -17.38
CA ARG A 74 -2.95 -4.16 -18.09
C ARG A 74 -1.53 -4.72 -18.22
N GLY A 75 -1.26 -5.83 -17.55
CA GLY A 75 -0.16 -6.73 -17.88
C GLY A 75 1.08 -6.66 -16.98
N ARG A 76 1.56 -7.87 -16.66
CA ARG A 76 2.77 -8.26 -15.91
C ARG A 76 2.76 -7.91 -14.42
N SER A 77 1.83 -8.49 -13.66
CA SER A 77 2.20 -8.85 -12.29
C SER A 77 3.36 -9.83 -12.40
N ILE A 78 4.50 -9.53 -11.77
CA ILE A 78 5.51 -10.57 -11.54
C ILE A 78 4.78 -11.63 -10.71
N GLU A 79 4.75 -12.85 -11.21
CA GLU A 79 4.05 -13.95 -10.56
C GLU A 79 4.72 -14.20 -9.21
N PHE A 80 3.95 -14.11 -8.13
CA PHE A 80 4.45 -14.50 -6.82
C PHE A 80 4.68 -16.01 -6.82
N VAL A 81 5.85 -16.46 -6.37
CA VAL A 81 6.20 -17.89 -6.32
C VAL A 81 5.32 -18.67 -5.33
N CYS A 82 4.66 -17.99 -4.39
CA CYS A 82 3.82 -18.62 -3.36
C CYS A 82 2.37 -18.79 -3.84
N GLU A 83 1.84 -20.01 -3.72
CA GLU A 83 0.56 -20.44 -4.30
C GLU A 83 -0.63 -19.56 -3.87
N ASN A 84 -0.81 -19.29 -2.57
CA ASN A 84 -1.94 -18.48 -2.10
C ASN A 84 -1.72 -16.99 -2.38
N SER A 85 -0.49 -16.52 -2.15
CA SER A 85 -0.13 -15.13 -2.43
C SER A 85 -0.31 -14.75 -3.90
N SER A 86 0.00 -15.67 -4.83
CA SER A 86 -0.15 -15.45 -6.28
C SER A 86 -1.60 -15.19 -6.70
N LYS A 87 -2.57 -15.74 -5.97
CA LYS A 87 -4.00 -15.61 -6.27
C LYS A 87 -4.59 -14.26 -5.86
N ILE A 88 -3.92 -13.52 -4.96
CA ILE A 88 -4.47 -12.37 -4.23
C ILE A 88 -3.62 -11.11 -4.40
N LEU A 89 -2.30 -11.24 -4.26
CA LEU A 89 -1.40 -10.10 -4.25
C LEU A 89 -1.24 -9.50 -5.64
N LYS A 90 -1.15 -8.18 -5.64
CA LYS A 90 -0.76 -7.35 -6.77
C LYS A 90 0.47 -6.56 -6.38
N GLN A 91 1.27 -6.21 -7.38
CA GLN A 91 2.43 -5.37 -7.20
C GLN A 91 2.51 -4.28 -8.24
N PHE A 92 2.93 -3.09 -7.81
CA PHE A 92 3.06 -1.91 -8.66
C PHE A 92 4.42 -1.27 -8.46
N LYS A 93 5.19 -1.18 -9.54
CA LYS A 93 6.51 -0.56 -9.53
C LYS A 93 6.38 0.95 -9.29
N VAL A 94 7.19 1.47 -8.37
CA VAL A 94 7.39 2.89 -8.12
C VAL A 94 8.89 3.12 -7.99
N GLU A 95 9.50 3.73 -9.01
CA GLU A 95 10.95 3.92 -9.08
C GLU A 95 11.70 2.58 -8.90
N SER A 96 12.54 2.44 -7.86
CA SER A 96 13.26 1.21 -7.52
C SER A 96 12.53 0.29 -6.53
N ARG A 97 11.29 0.64 -6.15
CA ARG A 97 10.47 -0.09 -5.17
C ARG A 97 9.19 -0.61 -5.79
N TYR A 98 8.48 -1.45 -5.04
CA TYR A 98 7.20 -2.04 -5.39
C TYR A 98 6.24 -1.89 -4.23
N ILE A 99 5.05 -1.36 -4.54
CA ILE A 99 3.89 -1.42 -3.66
C ILE A 99 3.31 -2.83 -3.77
N ILE A 100 3.16 -3.52 -2.65
CA ILE A 100 2.50 -4.82 -2.55
C ILE A 100 1.11 -4.59 -1.95
N CYS A 101 0.05 -5.01 -2.63
CA CYS A 101 -1.32 -4.79 -2.19
C CYS A 101 -2.26 -5.93 -2.59
N SER A 102 -3.47 -5.95 -2.04
CA SER A 102 -4.56 -6.85 -2.43
C SER A 102 -5.91 -6.14 -2.30
N ILE A 103 -6.97 -6.79 -2.81
CA ILE A 103 -8.33 -6.46 -2.41
C ILE A 103 -8.68 -7.32 -1.20
N GLU A 104 -9.17 -6.70 -0.14
CA GLU A 104 -9.61 -7.36 1.10
C GLU A 104 -11.05 -7.03 1.39
N ILE A 105 -11.75 -7.91 2.11
CA ILE A 105 -13.12 -7.65 2.59
C ILE A 105 -13.03 -7.26 4.06
N VAL A 106 -13.51 -6.06 4.38
CA VAL A 106 -13.60 -5.56 5.74
C VAL A 106 -15.05 -5.50 6.16
N LYS A 107 -15.31 -5.86 7.43
CA LYS A 107 -16.63 -5.72 8.06
C LYS A 107 -16.65 -4.48 8.94
N ASP A 108 -17.62 -3.59 8.72
CA ASP A 108 -17.99 -2.54 9.67
C ASP A 108 -19.47 -2.68 10.09
N LEU A 109 -19.99 -1.68 10.80
CA LEU A 109 -21.38 -1.64 11.26
C LEU A 109 -22.42 -1.66 10.12
N ARG A 110 -22.03 -1.27 8.89
CA ARG A 110 -22.90 -1.24 7.70
C ARG A 110 -22.82 -2.53 6.87
N GLY A 111 -21.90 -3.43 7.20
CA GLY A 111 -21.74 -4.73 6.52
C GLY A 111 -20.33 -4.97 6.01
N HIS A 112 -20.23 -5.81 4.99
CA HIS A 112 -18.95 -6.16 4.36
C HIS A 112 -18.72 -5.29 3.13
N PHE A 113 -17.51 -4.76 2.97
CA PHE A 113 -17.11 -3.98 1.80
C PHE A 113 -15.67 -4.28 1.41
N GLN A 114 -15.37 -4.11 0.13
CA GLN A 114 -14.02 -4.31 -0.38
C GLN A 114 -13.15 -3.08 -0.10
N VAL A 115 -11.88 -3.31 0.23
CA VAL A 115 -10.85 -2.28 0.40
C VAL A 115 -9.61 -2.64 -0.37
N LEU A 116 -8.89 -1.63 -0.84
CA LEU A 116 -7.55 -1.79 -1.39
C LEU A 116 -6.53 -1.75 -0.23
N LYS A 117 -6.01 -2.92 0.16
CA LYS A 117 -5.07 -3.05 1.29
C LYS A 117 -3.63 -2.95 0.80
N MET A 118 -2.91 -1.93 1.28
CA MET A 118 -1.47 -1.73 1.06
C MET A 118 -0.67 -2.48 2.13
N TRP A 119 -0.01 -3.56 1.73
CA TRP A 119 0.72 -4.46 2.62
C TRP A 119 2.14 -4.01 2.92
N ASP A 120 2.91 -3.63 1.90
CA ASP A 120 4.30 -3.22 2.07
C ASP A 120 4.80 -2.37 0.88
N LEU A 121 5.92 -1.68 1.09
CA LEU A 121 6.68 -0.97 0.07
C LEU A 121 8.13 -1.46 0.11
N VAL A 122 8.52 -2.28 -0.85
CA VAL A 122 9.77 -3.05 -0.80
C VAL A 122 10.60 -2.88 -2.06
N PRO A 123 11.95 -2.96 -2.00
CA PRO A 123 12.76 -3.11 -3.19
C PRO A 123 12.51 -4.46 -3.87
N VAL A 124 13.00 -4.65 -5.10
CA VAL A 124 12.68 -5.84 -5.91
C VAL A 124 13.19 -7.13 -5.28
N GLU A 125 14.35 -7.09 -4.65
CA GLU A 125 15.00 -8.20 -3.96
C GLU A 125 14.19 -8.73 -2.77
N ASP A 126 13.38 -7.88 -2.13
CA ASP A 126 12.61 -8.22 -0.93
C ASP A 126 11.18 -8.70 -1.26
N ILE A 127 10.75 -8.66 -2.53
CA ILE A 127 9.41 -9.11 -2.96
C ILE A 127 9.16 -10.57 -2.54
N PRO A 128 10.05 -11.55 -2.79
CA PRO A 128 9.82 -12.94 -2.42
C PRO A 128 9.67 -13.12 -0.90
N GLN A 129 10.46 -12.40 -0.10
CA GLN A 129 10.36 -12.44 1.35
C GLN A 129 9.05 -11.82 1.85
N SER A 130 8.61 -10.72 1.24
CA SER A 130 7.33 -10.09 1.53
C SER A 130 6.17 -11.03 1.22
N ALA A 131 6.20 -11.67 0.05
CA ALA A 131 5.19 -12.63 -0.40
C ALA A 131 5.12 -13.84 0.52
N LYS A 132 6.25 -14.48 0.84
CA LYS A 132 6.30 -15.64 1.75
C LYS A 132 5.71 -15.35 3.12
N ARG A 133 5.92 -14.13 3.65
CA ARG A 133 5.34 -13.70 4.92
C ARG A 133 3.83 -13.53 4.81
N LEU A 134 3.36 -12.87 3.77
CA LEU A 134 1.92 -12.66 3.53
C LEU A 134 1.20 -13.98 3.23
N ASP A 135 1.90 -14.96 2.67
CA ASP A 135 1.36 -16.30 2.44
C ASP A 135 0.86 -16.93 3.74
N CYS A 136 1.57 -16.73 4.86
CA CYS A 136 1.12 -17.19 6.18
C CYS A 136 -0.19 -16.52 6.61
N GLU A 137 -0.41 -15.25 6.27
CA GLU A 137 -1.67 -14.55 6.54
C GLU A 137 -2.80 -15.13 5.67
N PHE A 138 -2.51 -15.38 4.40
CA PHE A 138 -3.50 -15.87 3.43
C PHE A 138 -3.85 -17.35 3.55
N ARG A 139 -3.08 -18.15 4.30
CA ARG A 139 -3.48 -19.54 4.63
C ARG A 139 -4.82 -19.63 5.32
N ARG A 140 -5.28 -18.55 5.95
CA ARG A 140 -6.59 -18.49 6.61
C ARG A 140 -7.72 -18.16 5.64
N TYR A 141 -7.41 -17.82 4.39
CA TYR A 141 -8.39 -17.38 3.42
C TYR A 141 -8.92 -18.60 2.69
N THR A 142 -10.25 -18.73 2.64
CA THR A 142 -10.88 -19.79 1.87
C THR A 142 -11.00 -19.38 0.40
N ASP A 143 -11.19 -20.36 -0.49
CA ASP A 143 -11.39 -20.07 -1.90
C ASP A 143 -12.65 -19.20 -2.12
N GLU A 144 -13.69 -19.36 -1.29
CA GLU A 144 -14.87 -18.50 -1.30
C GLU A 144 -14.54 -17.05 -0.96
N TYR A 145 -13.73 -16.81 0.09
CA TYR A 145 -13.29 -15.46 0.43
C TYR A 145 -12.51 -14.82 -0.72
N ILE A 146 -11.58 -15.57 -1.33
CA ILE A 146 -10.79 -15.12 -2.47
C ILE A 146 -11.67 -14.80 -3.67
N ALA A 147 -12.71 -15.62 -3.92
CA ALA A 147 -13.69 -15.36 -4.97
C ALA A 147 -14.43 -14.04 -4.71
N CYS A 148 -14.93 -13.81 -3.49
CA CYS A 148 -15.57 -12.55 -3.11
C CYS A 148 -14.64 -11.34 -3.24
N CYS A 149 -13.33 -11.47 -3.00
CA CYS A 149 -12.35 -10.41 -3.24
C CYS A 149 -12.14 -10.09 -4.74
N LYS A 150 -12.44 -11.04 -5.62
CA LYS A 150 -12.30 -10.91 -7.08
C LYS A 150 -13.59 -10.47 -7.77
N GLU A 151 -14.73 -10.59 -7.10
CA GLU A 151 -15.98 -10.03 -7.60
C GLU A 151 -15.81 -8.53 -7.83
N LYS A 152 -16.21 -8.08 -9.02
CA LYS A 152 -16.26 -6.65 -9.32
C LYS A 152 -17.43 -6.08 -8.53
N GLY A 153 -17.15 -5.41 -7.41
CA GLY A 153 -18.17 -4.65 -6.71
C GLY A 153 -18.83 -3.64 -7.65
N PHE A 154 -20.11 -3.34 -7.44
CA PHE A 154 -20.89 -2.43 -8.27
C PHE A 154 -20.37 -0.97 -8.26
N ASP A 155 -19.40 -0.65 -7.39
CA ASP A 155 -18.79 0.68 -7.28
C ASP A 155 -17.35 0.76 -7.85
N GLY A 156 -16.96 -0.14 -8.78
CA GLY A 156 -15.65 -0.04 -9.47
C GLY A 156 -15.31 -1.04 -10.60
#